data_AF-A0A2W7R1G6-F1
#
_entry.id   AF-A0A2W7R1G6-F1
#
_cell.length_a   1.000
_cell.length_b   1.000
_cell.length_c   1.000
_cell.angle_alpha   90.00
_cell.angle_beta   90.00
_cell.angle_gamma   90.00
#
_symmetry.space_group_name_H-M   'P 1'
#
loop_
_entity.id
_entity.type
_entity.pdbx_description
1 polymer ?
#
loop_
_entity_poly.entity_id
_entity_poly.type
_entity_poly.pdbx_seq_one_letter_code
_entity_poly.pdbx_strand_id
1 'polypeptide(L)'
;MKRSTPAIGPLFYFGTAIVLGLYFTFAAVQGAFGLFNRVQIEAEITGLQAQRDRLRVELAEVENRTRRLSDDFLDLDLLDERARSVLGLARPDEIIIR
;
A
#
# COMPACT_ATOMS: atom_id res chain seq x y z
N MET A 1 32.18 69.38 -17.08
CA MET A 1 32.44 68.03 -16.53
C MET A 1 31.12 67.25 -16.50
N LYS A 2 30.94 66.20 -17.31
CA LYS A 2 29.73 65.37 -17.29
C LYS A 2 29.81 64.41 -16.11
N ARG A 3 28.92 64.56 -15.12
CA ARG A 3 28.77 63.61 -14.00
C ARG A 3 28.03 62.39 -14.53
N SER A 4 28.73 61.25 -14.59
CA SER A 4 28.09 59.95 -14.80
C SER A 4 27.39 59.56 -13.50
N THR A 5 26.06 59.60 -13.48
CA THR A 5 25.31 59.01 -12.38
C THR A 5 25.46 57.49 -12.46
N PRO A 6 25.84 56.81 -11.36
CA PRO A 6 26.03 55.37 -11.39
C PRO A 6 24.68 54.67 -11.67
N ALA A 7 24.67 53.68 -12.56
CA ALA A 7 23.48 52.96 -13.01
C ALA A 7 22.99 51.92 -11.97
N ILE A 8 22.74 52.38 -10.76
CA ILE A 8 22.40 51.54 -9.60
C ILE A 8 20.99 50.95 -9.74
N GLY A 9 20.01 51.74 -10.21
CA GLY A 9 18.62 51.30 -10.37
C GLY A 9 18.45 50.08 -11.29
N PRO A 10 18.96 50.12 -12.54
CA PRO A 10 18.91 48.98 -13.44
C PRO A 10 19.64 47.75 -12.90
N LEU A 11 20.78 47.94 -12.23
CA LEU A 11 21.55 46.85 -11.64
C LEU A 11 20.76 46.11 -10.55
N PHE A 12 20.09 46.83 -9.65
CA PHE A 12 19.23 46.23 -8.65
C PHE A 12 18.01 45.54 -9.27
N TYR A 13 17.37 46.17 -10.26
CA TYR A 13 16.23 45.59 -10.97
C TYR A 13 16.57 44.26 -11.63
N PHE A 14 17.62 44.22 -12.46
CA PHE A 14 18.03 42.98 -13.12
C PHE A 14 18.62 41.97 -12.13
N GLY A 15 19.38 42.41 -11.13
CA GLY A 15 19.92 41.54 -10.09
C GLY A 15 18.82 40.82 -9.31
N THR A 16 17.80 41.55 -8.86
CA THR A 16 16.65 40.96 -8.16
C THR A 16 15.83 40.05 -9.06
N ALA A 17 15.59 40.44 -10.33
CA ALA A 17 14.89 39.59 -11.29
C ALA A 17 15.61 38.26 -11.53
N ILE A 18 16.94 38.29 -11.67
CA ILE A 18 17.76 37.09 -11.85
C ILE A 18 17.70 36.19 -10.61
N VAL A 19 17.86 36.76 -9.41
CA VAL A 19 17.80 36.00 -8.15
C VAL A 19 16.44 35.33 -7.97
N LEU A 20 15.34 36.04 -8.24
CA LEU A 20 13.99 35.48 -8.18
C LEU A 20 13.80 34.38 -9.22
N GLY A 21 14.25 34.59 -10.46
CA GLY A 21 14.17 33.58 -11.52
C GLY A 21 14.92 32.30 -11.18
N LEU A 22 16.13 32.42 -10.60
CA LEU A 22 16.91 31.27 -10.12
C LEU A 22 16.20 30.55 -8.97
N TYR A 23 15.68 31.29 -7.98
CA TYR A 23 14.94 30.71 -6.86
C TYR A 23 13.72 29.91 -7.34
N PHE A 24 12.91 30.49 -8.23
CA PHE A 24 11.73 29.79 -8.75
C PHE A 24 12.09 28.59 -9.61
N THR A 25 13.14 28.67 -10.44
CA THR A 25 13.62 27.52 -11.22
C THR A 25 14.09 26.40 -10.31
N PHE A 26 14.86 26.73 -9.27
CA PHE A 26 15.30 25.77 -8.26
C PHE A 26 14.12 25.14 -7.50
N ALA A 27 13.18 25.97 -7.04
CA ALA A 27 11.98 25.51 -6.32
C ALA A 27 11.03 24.68 -7.20
N ALA A 28 10.96 24.95 -8.50
CA ALA A 28 10.18 24.13 -9.44
C ALA A 28 10.81 22.74 -9.65
N VAL A 29 12.13 22.64 -9.59
CA VAL A 29 12.86 21.36 -9.75
C VAL A 29 12.86 20.56 -8.44
N GLN A 30 13.15 21.20 -7.30
CA GLN A 30 13.37 20.52 -6.01
C GLN A 30 12.18 20.62 -5.04
N GLY A 31 11.20 21.48 -5.31
CA GLY A 31 10.09 21.70 -4.39
C GLY A 31 9.09 20.55 -4.33
N ALA A 32 8.28 20.53 -3.28
CA ALA A 32 7.23 19.53 -3.06
C ALA A 32 6.18 19.45 -4.21
N PHE A 33 6.07 20.48 -5.05
CA PHE A 33 5.21 20.48 -6.24
C PHE A 33 5.99 20.27 -7.54
N GLY A 34 7.30 19.98 -7.45
CA GLY A 34 8.15 19.71 -8.59
C GLY A 34 7.76 18.41 -9.29
N LEU A 35 8.11 18.31 -10.57
CA LEU A 35 7.79 17.17 -11.44
C LEU A 35 8.20 15.82 -10.82
N PHE A 36 9.29 15.80 -10.05
CA PHE A 36 9.80 14.60 -9.38
C PHE A 36 8.88 14.07 -8.27
N ASN A 37 8.19 14.94 -7.52
CA ASN A 37 7.30 14.49 -6.45
C ASN A 37 6.11 13.70 -7.03
N ARG A 38 5.58 14.14 -8.19
CA ARG A 38 4.49 13.44 -8.87
C ARG A 38 4.90 12.03 -9.30
N VAL A 39 6.12 11.85 -9.81
CA VAL A 39 6.65 10.54 -10.20
C VAL A 39 6.85 9.63 -8.98
N GLN A 40 7.34 10.17 -7.86
CA GLN A 40 7.50 9.41 -6.62
C GLN A 40 6.14 8.97 -6.06
N ILE A 41 5.17 9.88 -5.98
CA ILE A 41 3.82 9.59 -5.50
C ILE A 41 3.15 8.53 -6.37
N GLU A 42 3.26 8.62 -7.70
CA GLU A 42 2.66 7.63 -8.60
C GLU A 42 3.29 6.23 -8.40
N ALA A 43 4.61 6.17 -8.21
CA ALA A 43 5.31 4.93 -7.90
C ALA A 43 4.87 4.35 -6.55
N GLU A 44 4.71 5.18 -5.53
CA GLU A 44 4.21 4.78 -4.20
C GLU A 44 2.77 4.27 -4.27
N ILE A 45 1.88 4.98 -4.99
CA ILE A 45 0.51 4.55 -5.23
C ILE A 45 0.49 3.18 -5.90
N THR A 46 1.30 2.99 -6.95
CA THR A 46 1.39 1.70 -7.66
C THR A 46 1.83 0.58 -6.71
N GLY A 47 2.83 0.83 -5.87
CA GLY A 47 3.30 -0.13 -4.87
C GLY A 47 2.24 -0.47 -3.81
N LEU A 48 1.54 0.53 -3.29
CA LEU A 48 0.47 0.36 -2.30
C LEU A 48 -0.74 -0.38 -2.90
N GLN A 49 -1.08 -0.12 -4.17
CA GLN A 49 -2.14 -0.85 -4.86
C GLN A 49 -1.80 -2.34 -4.98
N ALA A 50 -0.58 -2.68 -5.39
CA ALA A 50 -0.14 -4.07 -5.48
C ALA A 50 -0.17 -4.78 -4.11
N GLN A 51 0.25 -4.10 -3.04
CA GLN A 51 0.16 -4.64 -1.67
C GLN A 51 -1.29 -4.87 -1.25
N ARG A 52 -2.16 -3.89 -1.49
CA ARG A 52 -3.59 -3.99 -1.18
C ARG A 52 -4.24 -5.14 -1.93
N ASP A 53 -3.90 -5.35 -3.20
CA ASP A 53 -4.46 -6.45 -3.99
C ASP A 53 -3.99 -7.81 -3.47
N ARG A 54 -2.71 -7.94 -3.10
CA ARG A 54 -2.19 -9.14 -2.45
C ARG A 54 -2.92 -9.44 -1.13
N LEU A 55 -3.05 -8.44 -0.25
CA LEU A 55 -3.74 -8.59 1.03
C LEU A 55 -5.21 -8.93 0.86
N ARG A 56 -5.86 -8.40 -0.19
CA ARG A 56 -7.25 -8.73 -0.49
C ARG A 56 -7.43 -10.20 -0.87
N VAL A 57 -6.48 -10.78 -1.62
CA VAL A 57 -6.47 -12.20 -1.94
C VAL A 57 -6.28 -13.04 -0.68
N GLU A 58 -5.32 -12.66 0.17
CA GLU A 58 -5.06 -13.35 1.45
C GLU A 58 -6.27 -13.29 2.38
N LEU A 59 -6.91 -12.12 2.49
CA LEU A 59 -8.13 -11.95 3.26
C LEU A 59 -9.24 -12.86 2.73
N ALA A 60 -9.45 -12.91 1.41
CA ALA A 60 -10.46 -13.78 0.82
C ALA A 60 -10.21 -15.27 1.12
N GLU A 61 -8.94 -15.69 1.16
CA GLU A 61 -8.56 -17.05 1.52
C GLU A 61 -8.85 -17.35 3.00
N VAL A 62 -8.48 -16.44 3.89
CA VAL A 62 -8.75 -16.57 5.34
C VAL A 62 -10.25 -16.51 5.64
N GLU A 63 -10.99 -15.64 4.96
CA GLU A 63 -12.45 -15.58 5.04
C GLU A 63 -13.08 -16.89 4.57
N ASN A 64 -12.59 -17.48 3.47
CA ASN A 64 -13.09 -18.77 3.00
C ASN A 64 -12.83 -19.88 4.02
N ARG A 65 -11.61 -19.96 4.57
CA ARG A 65 -11.25 -20.93 5.61
C ARG A 65 -12.11 -20.75 6.86
N THR A 66 -12.27 -19.52 7.34
CA THR A 66 -13.11 -19.18 8.49
C THR A 66 -14.57 -19.54 8.23
N ARG A 67 -15.10 -19.26 7.03
CA ARG A 67 -16.48 -19.61 6.64
C ARG A 67 -16.70 -21.13 6.59
N ARG A 68 -15.69 -21.90 6.18
CA ARG A 68 -15.71 -23.38 6.19
C ARG A 68 -15.54 -23.99 7.59
N LEU A 69 -15.00 -23.22 8.53
CA LEU A 69 -14.84 -23.60 9.94
C LEU A 69 -15.95 -23.03 10.85
N SER A 70 -16.82 -22.18 10.29
CA SER A 70 -17.90 -21.48 11.00
C SER A 70 -19.12 -22.39 11.11
N ASP A 71 -19.79 -22.32 12.27
CA ASP A 71 -20.84 -23.24 12.68
C ASP A 71 -22.05 -23.37 11.72
N ASP A 72 -22.30 -22.37 10.86
CA ASP A 72 -23.38 -22.41 9.85
C ASP A 72 -23.10 -23.38 8.68
N PHE A 73 -21.89 -23.92 8.60
CA PHE A 73 -21.47 -25.05 7.74
C PHE A 73 -20.70 -26.10 8.55
N LEU A 74 -20.97 -26.21 9.86
CA LEU A 74 -20.49 -27.32 10.68
C LEU A 74 -21.13 -28.59 10.17
N ASP A 75 -20.38 -29.33 9.35
CA ASP A 75 -20.81 -30.65 8.92
C ASP A 75 -20.84 -31.54 10.16
N LEU A 76 -22.05 -31.74 10.70
CA LEU A 76 -22.31 -32.60 11.85
C LEU A 76 -21.71 -34.00 11.61
N ASP A 77 -21.60 -34.42 10.34
CA ASP A 77 -20.97 -35.67 9.95
C ASP A 77 -19.44 -35.63 10.20
N LEU A 78 -18.75 -34.51 9.94
CA LEU A 78 -17.32 -34.37 10.25
C LEU A 78 -17.06 -34.27 11.76
N LEU A 79 -17.98 -33.66 12.52
CA LEU A 79 -17.92 -33.62 13.98
C LEU A 79 -18.15 -35.01 14.58
N ASP A 80 -19.10 -35.76 14.04
CA ASP A 80 -19.41 -37.14 14.42
C ASP A 80 -18.27 -38.10 14.02
N GLU A 81 -17.68 -37.97 12.84
CA GLU A 81 -16.48 -38.72 12.45
C GLU A 81 -15.29 -38.43 13.38
N ARG A 82 -15.04 -37.16 13.71
CA ARG A 82 -13.97 -36.81 14.65
C ARG A 82 -14.26 -37.27 16.07
N ALA A 83 -15.49 -37.14 16.55
CA ALA A 83 -15.92 -37.68 17.84
C ALA A 83 -15.77 -39.21 17.88
N ARG A 84 -16.15 -39.91 16.82
CA ARG A 84 -16.04 -41.38 16.71
C ARG A 84 -14.58 -41.84 16.66
N SER A 85 -13.70 -41.08 15.99
CA SER A 85 -12.25 -41.35 15.94
C SER A 85 -11.52 -41.09 17.27
N VAL A 86 -11.95 -40.08 18.04
CA VAL A 86 -11.27 -39.65 19.28
C VAL A 86 -11.84 -40.37 20.50
N LEU A 87 -13.15 -40.60 20.54
CA LEU A 87 -13.85 -41.25 21.65
C LEU A 87 -13.97 -42.77 21.47
N GLY A 88 -13.52 -43.33 20.34
CA GLY A 88 -13.48 -44.78 20.12
C GLY A 88 -14.86 -45.45 20.15
N LEU A 89 -15.92 -44.72 19.77
CA LEU A 89 -17.29 -45.24 19.69
C LEU A 89 -17.47 -46.08 18.42
N ALA A 90 -16.71 -47.18 18.31
CA ALA A 90 -17.14 -48.30 17.49
C ALA A 90 -18.30 -48.99 18.23
N ARG A 91 -19.39 -49.31 17.52
CA ARG A 91 -20.41 -50.17 18.11
C ARG A 91 -19.78 -51.53 18.46
N PRO A 92 -20.26 -52.23 19.50
CA PRO A 92 -19.66 -53.48 20.00
C PRO A 92 -19.55 -54.63 18.98
N ASP A 93 -20.06 -54.45 17.76
CA ASP A 93 -20.38 -55.49 16.78
C ASP A 93 -19.61 -55.39 15.44
N GLU A 94 -18.63 -54.49 15.26
CA GLU A 94 -17.79 -54.45 14.05
C GLU A 94 -16.41 -55.13 14.23
N ILE A 95 -16.19 -56.19 13.45
CA ILE A 95 -14.92 -56.94 13.38
C ILE A 95 -14.12 -56.45 12.17
N ILE A 96 -12.96 -55.84 12.42
CA ILE A 96 -12.00 -55.47 11.37
C ILE A 96 -11.17 -56.71 11.02
N ILE A 97 -11.35 -57.23 9.81
CA ILE A 97 -10.52 -58.31 9.24
C ILE A 97 -9.35 -57.65 8.50
N ARG A 98 -8.13 -58.10 8.83
CA ARG A 98 -6.85 -57.59 8.34
C ARG A 98 -6.42 -58.23 7.03
#